data_AF-A0A838T291-F1
#
_entry.id   AF-A0A838T291-F1
#
_cell.length_a   1.000
_cell.length_b   1.000
_cell.length_c   1.000
_cell.angle_alpha   90.00
_cell.angle_beta   90.00
_cell.angle_gamma   90.00
#
_symmetry.space_group_name_H-M   'P 1'
#
loop_
_entity.id
_entity.type
_entity.pdbx_description
1 polymer ?
#
loop_
_entity_poly.entity_id
_entity_poly.type
_entity_poly.pdbx_seq_one_letter_code
_entity_poly.pdbx_strand_id
1 'polypeptide(L)' 'DPRYYSVRYLRAWQLQSALTAFLDEKFNDDWHRNPAAGPWIVGDLFAIGQRDTADEIAGRIGASLSFAPLIKKIEGMLAV' A
#
# COMPACT_ATOMS: atom_id res chain seq x y z
N ASP A 1 -10.93 3.03 -19.44
CA ASP A 1 -11.46 1.94 -20.28
C ASP A 1 -11.83 0.76 -19.37
N PRO A 2 -13.10 0.31 -19.35
CA PRO A 2 -13.57 -0.85 -18.58
C PRO A 2 -12.76 -2.14 -18.84
N ARG A 3 -12.14 -2.27 -20.02
CA ARG A 3 -11.35 -3.44 -20.41
C ARG A 3 -10.10 -3.67 -19.55
N TYR A 4 -9.67 -2.65 -18.79
CA TYR A 4 -8.50 -2.73 -17.90
C TYR A 4 -8.89 -2.65 -16.41
N TYR A 5 -10.15 -2.92 -16.08
CA TYR A 5 -10.60 -2.87 -14.70
C TYR A 5 -9.82 -3.84 -13.80
N SER A 6 -9.62 -5.08 -14.24
CA SER A 6 -8.82 -6.09 -13.53
C SER A 6 -7.38 -5.62 -13.28
N VAL A 7 -6.75 -4.98 -14.27
CA VAL A 7 -5.38 -4.43 -14.14
C VAL A 7 -5.32 -3.34 -13.07
N ARG A 8 -6.36 -2.53 -12.92
CA ARG A 8 -6.42 -1.52 -11.84
C ARG A 8 -6.42 -2.17 -10.45
N TYR A 9 -7.12 -3.29 -10.28
CA TYR A 9 -7.09 -4.04 -9.01
C TYR A 9 -5.72 -4.66 -8.73
N LEU A 10 -5.09 -5.24 -9.74
CA LEU A 10 -3.74 -5.79 -9.60
C LEU A 10 -2.74 -4.71 -9.14
N ARG A 11 -2.81 -3.51 -9.75
CA ARG A 11 -1.97 -2.38 -9.35
C ARG A 11 -2.33 -1.85 -7.96
N ALA A 12 -3.62 -1.83 -7.61
CA ALA A 12 -4.04 -1.48 -6.27
C ALA A 12 -3.51 -2.46 -5.22
N TRP A 13 -3.45 -3.76 -5.51
CA TRP A 13 -2.86 -4.77 -4.62
C TRP A 13 -1.34 -4.64 -4.48
N GLN A 14 -0.64 -4.31 -5.57
CA GLN A 14 0.80 -3.98 -5.49
C GLN A 14 1.03 -2.80 -4.54
N LEU A 15 0.29 -1.70 -4.74
CA LEU A 15 0.39 -0.52 -3.90
C LEU A 15 -0.01 -0.80 -2.45
N GLN A 16 -1.12 -1.51 -2.22
CA GLN A 16 -1.59 -1.90 -0.90
C GLN A 16 -0.52 -2.69 -0.15
N SER A 17 0.15 -3.63 -0.82
CA SER A 17 1.18 -4.46 -0.19
C SER A 17 2.41 -3.64 0.20
N ALA A 18 2.84 -2.72 -0.66
CA ALA A 18 3.93 -1.79 -0.35
C ALA A 18 3.57 -0.83 0.79
N LEU A 19 2.36 -0.24 0.77
CA LEU A 19 1.85 0.62 1.84
C LEU A 19 1.72 -0.11 3.16
N THR A 20 1.24 -1.36 3.16
CA THR A 20 1.13 -2.16 4.39
C THR A 20 2.52 -2.36 5.01
N ALA A 21 3.51 -2.79 4.21
CA ALA A 21 4.88 -2.97 4.70
C ALA A 21 5.48 -1.67 5.26
N PHE A 22 5.25 -0.54 4.59
CA PHE A 22 5.69 0.77 5.07
C PHE A 22 5.00 1.17 6.39
N LEU A 23 3.70 0.93 6.51
CA LEU A 23 2.95 1.23 7.74
C LEU A 23 3.40 0.33 8.89
N ASP A 24 3.65 -0.95 8.62
CA ASP A 24 4.19 -1.90 9.61
C ASP A 24 5.58 -1.44 10.09
N GLU A 25 6.46 -1.02 9.17
CA GLU A 25 7.80 -0.51 9.52
C GLU A 25 7.73 0.81 10.31
N LYS A 26 6.86 1.72 9.90
CA LYS A 26 6.77 3.07 10.46
C LYS A 26 6.00 3.14 11.79
N PHE A 27 4.98 2.28 11.95
CA PHE A 27 4.01 2.36 13.03
C PHE A 27 3.79 1.04 13.78
N ASN A 28 4.58 0.00 13.47
CA ASN A 28 4.47 -1.39 13.95
C ASN A 28 3.34 -2.20 13.29
N ASP A 29 3.37 -3.52 13.49
CA ASP A 29 2.45 -4.50 12.91
C ASP A 29 0.98 -4.27 13.27
N ASP A 30 0.71 -3.60 14.39
CA ASP A 30 -0.61 -3.17 14.82
C ASP A 30 -0.92 -1.70 14.51
N TRP A 31 -0.33 -1.13 13.44
CA TRP A 31 -0.46 0.28 13.07
C TRP A 31 -1.90 0.82 13.04
N HIS A 32 -2.89 -0.03 12.76
CA HIS A 32 -4.31 0.31 12.75
C HIS A 32 -4.86 0.68 14.15
N ARG A 33 -4.14 0.30 15.22
CA ARG A 33 -4.38 0.70 16.62
C ARG A 33 -3.44 1.81 17.07
N ASN A 34 -2.35 2.03 16.35
CA ASN A 34 -1.38 3.07 16.69
C ASN A 34 -1.97 4.46 16.40
N PRO A 35 -2.22 5.31 17.43
CA PRO A 35 -2.82 6.63 17.22
C PRO A 35 -1.92 7.57 16.40
N ALA A 36 -0.63 7.28 16.25
CA ALA A 36 0.28 8.05 15.40
C ALA A 36 0.09 7.77 13.90
N ALA A 37 -0.51 6.65 13.51
CA ALA A 37 -0.71 6.30 12.10
C ALA A 37 -1.80 7.17 11.44
N GLY A 38 -2.89 7.44 12.17
CA GLY A 38 -4.05 8.19 11.67
C GLY A 38 -3.72 9.57 11.09
N PRO A 39 -2.99 10.45 11.81
CA PRO A 39 -2.58 11.75 11.30
C PRO A 39 -1.81 11.67 9.98
N TRP A 40 -0.89 10.72 9.83
CA TRP A 40 -0.14 10.52 8.59
C TRP A 40 -1.04 10.01 7.45
N ILE A 41 -1.90 9.02 7.72
CA ILE A 41 -2.81 8.49 6.71
C ILE A 41 -3.74 9.58 6.17
N VAL A 42 -4.29 10.41 7.06
CA VAL A 42 -5.21 11.48 6.66
C VAL A 42 -4.45 12.63 5.98
N GLY A 43 -3.38 13.12 6.60
CA GLY A 43 -2.68 14.33 6.18
C GLY A 43 -1.73 14.13 5.00
N ASP A 44 -1.08 12.98 4.91
CA ASP A 44 -0.08 12.72 3.88
C ASP A 44 -0.63 11.85 2.74
N LEU A 45 -1.41 10.81 3.04
CA LEU A 45 -1.91 9.89 2.01
C LEU A 45 -3.26 10.33 1.43
N PHE A 46 -4.29 10.51 2.26
CA PHE A 46 -5.65 10.78 1.78
C PHE A 46 -5.86 12.22 1.31
N ALA A 47 -5.16 13.20 1.90
CA ALA A 47 -5.24 14.60 1.49
C ALA A 47 -4.82 14.85 0.02
N ILE A 48 -4.09 13.90 -0.59
CA ILE A 48 -3.69 13.96 -2.01
C ILE A 48 -4.88 13.79 -2.95
N GLY A 49 -5.92 13.07 -2.52
CA GLY A 49 -7.05 12.70 -3.36
C GLY A 49 -6.63 11.81 -4.54
N GLN A 50 -7.09 12.14 -5.74
CA GLN A 50 -6.79 11.39 -6.97
C GLN A 50 -5.67 12.02 -7.81
N ARG A 51 -4.87 12.91 -7.21
CA ARG A 51 -3.80 13.61 -7.93
C ARG A 51 -2.71 12.66 -8.39
N ASP A 52 -2.25 11.80 -7.49
CA ASP A 52 -1.09 10.94 -7.71
C ASP A 52 -1.52 9.57 -8.25
N THR A 53 -0.73 9.05 -9.17
CA THR A 53 -0.82 7.67 -9.64
C THR A 53 -0.30 6.70 -8.58
N ALA A 54 -0.59 5.40 -8.76
CA ALA A 54 -0.10 4.38 -7.83
C ALA A 54 1.45 4.31 -7.77
N ASP A 55 2.15 4.57 -8.88
CA ASP A 55 3.62 4.63 -8.88
C ASP A 55 4.14 5.83 -8.10
N GLU A 56 3.51 7.00 -8.26
CA GLU A 56 3.90 8.20 -7.52
C GLU A 56 3.65 8.04 -6.02
N ILE A 57 2.51 7.46 -5.62
CA ILE A 57 2.23 7.16 -4.21
C ILE A 57 3.28 6.18 -3.65
N ALA A 58 3.64 5.13 -4.41
CA ALA A 58 4.69 4.20 -4.00
C ALA A 58 6.05 4.91 -3.86
N GLY A 59 6.39 5.81 -4.78
CA GLY A 59 7.63 6.57 -4.74
C GLY A 59 7.74 7.47 -3.50
N ARG A 60 6.61 8.05 -3.03
CA ARG A 60 6.58 8.90 -1.82
C ARG A 60 6.93 8.14 -0.53
N ILE A 61 6.74 6.83 -0.51
CA ILE A 61 7.13 5.96 0.61
C ILE A 61 8.45 5.22 0.36
N GLY A 62 9.21 5.61 -0.68
CA GLY A 62 10.48 4.98 -1.02
C GLY A 62 10.36 3.59 -1.66
N ALA A 63 9.19 3.27 -2.23
CA ALA A 63 8.91 1.97 -2.84
C ALA A 63 8.64 2.09 -4.36
N SER A 64 8.61 0.94 -5.02
CA SER A 64 8.16 0.80 -6.40
C SER A 64 7.05 -0.25 -6.49
N LEU A 65 6.12 -0.13 -7.44
CA LEU A 65 5.11 -1.16 -7.65
C LEU A 65 5.78 -2.48 -8.09
N SER A 66 5.51 -3.53 -7.34
CA SER A 66 6.01 -4.87 -7.60
C SER A 66 5.04 -5.89 -7.02
N PHE A 67 4.97 -7.07 -7.63
CA PHE A 67 4.25 -8.20 -7.03
C PHE A 67 5.02 -8.88 -5.91
N ALA A 68 6.32 -8.61 -5.74
CA ALA A 68 7.14 -9.29 -4.73
C ALA A 68 6.60 -9.16 -3.29
N PRO A 69 6.19 -7.96 -2.80
CA PRO A 69 5.58 -7.84 -1.47
C PRO A 69 4.25 -8.58 -1.34
N LEU A 70 3.44 -8.59 -2.40
CA LEU A 70 2.16 -9.30 -2.42
C LEU A 70 2.36 -10.83 -2.35
N ILE A 71 3.28 -11.35 -3.17
CA ILE A 71 3.62 -12.77 -3.20
C ILE A 71 4.11 -13.21 -1.83
N LYS A 72 5.07 -12.48 -1.24
CA LYS A 72 5.59 -12.76 0.11
C LYS A 72 4.48 -12.80 1.15
N LYS A 73 3.51 -11.88 1.08
CA LYS A 73 2.34 -11.85 1.98
C LYS A 73 1.47 -13.09 1.81
N ILE A 74 1.15 -13.47 0.57
CA ILE A 74 0.31 -14.64 0.27
C ILE A 74 1.01 -15.93 0.73
N GLU A 75 2.30 -16.09 0.43
CA GLU A 75 3.10 -17.23 0.89
C GLU A 75 3.08 -17.35 2.42
N GLY A 76 3.24 -16.23 3.13
CA GLY A 76 3.13 -16.20 4.59
C GLY A 76 1.76 -16.61 5.14
N MET A 77 0.67 -16.34 4.41
CA MET A 77 -0.68 -16.77 4.79
C MET A 77 -0.93 -18.26 4.53
N LEU A 78 -0.25 -18.84 3.53
CA LEU A 78 -0.40 -20.24 3.14
C LEU A 78 0.52 -21.19 3.90
N ALA A 79 1.59 -20.67 4.51
CA ALA A 79 2.52 -21.44 5.33
C ALA A 79 1.96 -21.79 6.74
N VAL A 80 0.65 -21.63 6.94
CA VAL A 80 -0.09 -21.91 8.18
C VAL A 80 -0.81 -23.25 8.08
#